data_AF-B0DYZ5-F1
#
_entry.id   AF-B0DYZ5-F1
#
_cell.length_a   1.000
_cell.length_b   1.000
_cell.length_c   1.000
_cell.angle_alpha   90.00
_cell.angle_beta   90.00
_cell.angle_gamma   90.00
#
_symmetry.space_group_name_H-M   'P 1'
#
loop_
_entity.id
_entity.type
_entity.pdbx_description
1 polymer ?
#
loop_
_entity_poly.entity_id
_entity_poly.type
_entity_poly.pdbx_seq_one_letter_code
_entity_poly.pdbx_strand_id
1 'polypeptide(L)'
;MATYWPQWLTQPFVSANQPQFAHDVSAYYNPYTRLLYRLFNGTLEVKPPGSFILDSKRKEADDHMRDHFRTLCNSVITPRLHGISAFGTRLAFYEYVSATTRVTPPGIAPDPEYINDMAPAERWTHDLLDLSGAAQILEVVRDVLTMCEDGEQLKLVISVSIELMPIAYALIQASTL
;
A
#
# COMPACT_ATOMS: atom_id res chain seq x y z
N MET A 1 -13.74 -18.98 -19.89
CA MET A 1 -14.09 -17.73 -20.58
C MET A 1 -13.33 -16.63 -19.85
N ALA A 2 -12.48 -15.85 -20.52
CA ALA A 2 -11.69 -14.82 -19.85
C ALA A 2 -12.62 -13.70 -19.35
N THR A 3 -12.78 -13.61 -18.04
CA THR A 3 -13.63 -12.60 -17.39
C THR A 3 -12.94 -11.25 -17.55
N TYR A 4 -13.47 -10.40 -18.44
CA TYR A 4 -12.98 -9.04 -18.64
C TYR A 4 -13.33 -8.20 -17.41
N TRP A 5 -12.31 -7.56 -16.82
CA TRP A 5 -12.51 -6.65 -15.69
C TRP A 5 -13.45 -5.49 -16.03
N PRO A 6 -14.17 -4.92 -15.05
CA PRO A 6 -15.08 -3.81 -15.28
C PRO A 6 -14.37 -2.63 -15.96
N GLN A 7 -14.99 -2.05 -16.99
CA GLN A 7 -14.41 -0.92 -17.73
C GLN A 7 -14.00 0.25 -16.86
N TRP A 8 -14.73 0.52 -15.77
CA TRP A 8 -14.38 1.61 -14.85
C TRP A 8 -13.02 1.39 -14.17
N LEU A 9 -12.55 0.15 -14.06
CA LEU A 9 -11.25 -0.21 -13.50
C LEU A 9 -10.14 -0.14 -14.54
N THR A 10 -10.40 -0.59 -15.77
CA THR A 10 -9.38 -0.71 -16.83
C THR A 10 -9.18 0.58 -17.63
N GLN A 11 -10.23 1.37 -17.83
CA GLN A 11 -10.20 2.61 -18.62
C GLN A 11 -9.15 3.63 -18.12
N PRO A 12 -8.99 3.87 -16.80
CA PRO A 12 -7.98 4.81 -16.31
C PRO A 12 -6.54 4.44 -16.73
N PHE A 13 -6.21 3.15 -16.78
CA PHE A 13 -4.89 2.67 -17.21
C PHE A 13 -4.66 2.84 -18.71
N VAL A 14 -5.69 2.58 -19.51
CA VAL A 14 -5.63 2.80 -20.96
C VAL A 14 -5.40 4.28 -21.26
N SER A 15 -6.07 5.17 -20.53
CA SER A 15 -5.87 6.62 -20.65
C SER A 15 -4.46 7.04 -20.21
N ALA A 16 -3.94 6.54 -19.09
CA ALA A 16 -2.60 6.91 -18.61
C ALA A 16 -1.45 6.47 -19.53
N ASN A 17 -1.63 5.39 -20.30
CA ASN A 17 -0.61 4.90 -21.24
C ASN A 17 -0.66 5.61 -22.61
N GLN A 18 -1.49 6.62 -22.80
CA GLN A 18 -1.51 7.35 -24.08
C GLN A 18 -0.32 8.34 -24.19
N PRO A 19 0.28 8.50 -25.39
CA PRO A 19 1.49 9.31 -25.58
C PRO A 19 1.38 10.76 -25.10
N GLN A 20 0.19 11.35 -25.16
CA GLN A 20 -0.03 12.72 -24.70
C GLN A 20 0.09 12.91 -23.17
N PHE A 21 0.07 11.82 -22.39
CA PHE A 21 0.29 11.85 -20.94
C PHE A 21 1.68 11.37 -20.54
N ALA A 22 2.58 11.10 -21.51
CA ALA A 22 3.92 10.56 -21.24
C ALA A 22 4.78 11.45 -20.32
N HIS A 23 4.48 12.75 -20.24
CA HIS A 23 5.17 13.71 -19.38
C HIS A 23 4.33 14.19 -18.19
N ASP A 24 3.05 13.79 -18.11
CA ASP A 24 2.18 14.13 -16.99
C ASP A 24 2.23 13.00 -15.95
N VAL A 25 3.16 13.19 -15.00
CA VAL A 25 3.37 12.31 -13.85
C VAL A 25 2.06 12.03 -13.12
N SER A 26 1.21 13.04 -12.94
CA SER A 26 -0.04 12.88 -12.20
C SER A 26 -1.04 12.05 -13.00
N ALA A 27 -1.17 12.29 -14.31
CA ALA A 27 -2.01 11.50 -15.19
C ALA A 27 -1.56 10.04 -15.26
N TYR A 28 -0.25 9.78 -15.24
CA TYR A 28 0.30 8.44 -15.22
C TYR A 28 0.01 7.73 -13.90
N TYR A 29 0.33 8.32 -12.74
CA TYR A 29 0.26 7.63 -11.45
C TYR A 29 -1.13 7.53 -10.84
N ASN A 30 -2.05 8.46 -11.13
CA ASN A 30 -3.35 8.55 -10.47
C ASN A 30 -4.20 7.26 -10.61
N PRO A 31 -4.28 6.59 -11.78
CA PRO A 31 -4.91 5.28 -11.91
C PRO A 31 -4.33 4.20 -10.99
N TYR A 32 -2.99 4.15 -10.86
CA TYR A 32 -2.29 3.18 -10.01
C TYR A 32 -2.56 3.47 -8.54
N THR A 33 -2.46 4.73 -8.12
CA THR A 33 -2.79 5.16 -6.77
C THR A 33 -4.22 4.78 -6.41
N ARG A 34 -5.20 5.07 -7.29
CA ARG A 34 -6.61 4.69 -7.08
C ARG A 34 -6.82 3.18 -7.00
N LEU A 35 -6.12 2.41 -7.82
CA LEU A 35 -6.18 0.95 -7.78
C LEU A 35 -5.63 0.44 -6.45
N LEU A 36 -4.48 0.94 -6.00
CA LEU A 36 -3.91 0.55 -4.71
C LEU A 36 -4.87 0.89 -3.56
N TYR A 37 -5.41 2.11 -3.49
CA TYR A 37 -6.41 2.47 -2.47
C TYR A 37 -7.64 1.54 -2.47
N ARG A 38 -8.07 1.07 -3.65
CA ARG A 38 -9.18 0.11 -3.79
C ARG A 38 -8.80 -1.32 -3.40
N LEU A 39 -7.64 -1.81 -3.87
CA LEU A 39 -7.14 -3.16 -3.54
C LEU A 39 -6.92 -3.32 -2.04
N PHE A 40 -6.47 -2.25 -1.40
CA PHE A 40 -6.27 -2.19 0.04
C PHE A 40 -7.54 -1.74 0.79
N ASN A 41 -8.65 -1.47 0.11
CA ASN A 41 -9.92 -1.06 0.73
C ASN A 41 -9.74 0.02 1.84
N GLY A 42 -8.83 0.99 1.61
CA GLY A 42 -8.47 2.03 2.57
C GLY A 42 -7.39 1.67 3.61
N THR A 43 -6.85 0.46 3.65
CA THR A 43 -5.69 0.06 4.49
C THR A 43 -4.35 0.53 3.92
N LEU A 44 -4.36 1.38 2.88
CA LEU A 44 -3.17 2.08 2.38
C LEU A 44 -3.16 3.50 2.96
N GLU A 45 -2.17 3.80 3.78
CA GLU A 45 -1.94 5.14 4.30
C GLU A 45 -0.57 5.65 3.84
N VAL A 46 -0.52 6.90 3.34
CA VAL A 46 0.74 7.56 2.99
C VAL A 46 0.82 8.89 3.72
N LYS A 47 1.85 9.05 4.56
CA LYS A 47 2.22 10.30 5.24
C LYS A 47 3.50 10.90 4.60
N PRO A 48 3.72 12.22 4.72
CA PRO A 48 4.93 12.86 4.18
C PRO A 48 6.23 12.28 4.78
N PRO A 49 7.33 12.18 4.02
CA PRO A 49 8.59 11.62 4.51
C PRO A 49 9.11 12.32 5.77
N GLY A 50 9.03 13.66 5.82
CA GLY A 50 9.49 14.46 6.97
C GLY A 50 8.72 14.19 8.26
N SER A 51 7.51 13.62 8.19
CA SER A 51 6.75 13.23 9.39
C SER A 51 7.31 11.99 10.07
N PHE A 52 8.16 11.19 9.41
CA PHE A 52 8.70 9.95 9.97
C PHE A 52 9.51 10.17 11.25
N ILE A 53 10.20 11.31 11.35
CA ILE A 53 11.05 11.66 12.50
C ILE A 53 10.22 11.89 13.77
N LEU A 54 8.92 12.19 13.62
CA LEU A 54 8.04 12.49 14.74
C LEU A 54 7.38 11.22 15.28
N ASP A 55 7.70 10.87 16.53
CA ASP A 55 7.15 9.68 17.19
C ASP A 55 5.62 9.71 17.25
N SER A 56 5.04 10.89 17.47
CA SER A 56 3.59 11.11 17.46
C SER A 56 2.95 10.76 16.11
N LYS A 57 3.65 10.99 15.00
CA LYS A 57 3.14 10.65 13.66
C LYS A 57 3.23 9.17 13.37
N ARG A 58 4.26 8.48 13.88
CA ARG A 58 4.36 7.02 13.80
C ARG A 58 3.28 6.35 14.63
N LYS A 59 2.99 6.87 15.84
CA LYS A 59 1.85 6.43 16.64
C LYS A 59 0.52 6.61 15.90
N GLU A 60 0.26 7.82 15.38
CA GLU A 60 -0.97 8.13 14.63
C GLU A 60 -1.16 7.18 13.44
N ALA A 61 -0.09 6.85 12.72
CA ALA A 61 -0.12 5.92 11.59
C ALA A 61 -0.46 4.47 12.02
N ASP A 62 0.13 3.99 13.12
CA ASP A 62 -0.19 2.65 13.66
C ASP A 62 -1.63 2.57 14.18
N ASP A 63 -2.07 3.59 14.92
CA ASP A 63 -3.43 3.69 15.45
C ASP A 63 -4.44 3.69 14.30
N HIS A 64 -4.18 4.46 13.25
CA HIS A 64 -5.03 4.51 12.06
C HIS A 64 -5.17 3.13 11.37
N MET A 65 -4.07 2.38 11.20
CA MET A 65 -4.15 1.02 10.63
C MET A 65 -4.96 0.07 11.49
N ARG A 66 -4.81 0.13 12.82
CA ARG A 66 -5.56 -0.72 13.73
C ARG A 66 -7.05 -0.37 13.75
N ASP A 67 -7.38 0.93 13.78
CA ASP A 67 -8.77 1.39 13.71
C ASP A 67 -9.44 0.99 12.40
N HIS A 68 -8.69 1.01 11.30
CA HIS A 68 -9.23 0.57 10.02
C HIS A 68 -9.49 -0.94 10.00
N PHE A 69 -8.60 -1.77 10.53
CA PHE A 69 -8.89 -3.21 10.69
C PHE A 69 -10.06 -3.47 11.63
N ARG A 70 -10.21 -2.71 12.73
CA ARG A 70 -11.38 -2.81 13.63
C ARG A 70 -12.68 -2.46 12.92
N THR A 71 -12.64 -1.52 11.98
CA THR A 71 -13.80 -1.13 11.17
C THR A 71 -14.18 -2.21 10.17
N LEU A 72 -13.18 -2.86 9.56
CA LEU A 72 -13.38 -3.87 8.52
C LEU A 72 -13.59 -5.30 9.05
N CYS A 73 -13.23 -5.60 10.29
CA CYS A 73 -13.20 -6.99 10.80
C CYS A 73 -14.55 -7.72 10.73
N ASN A 74 -15.67 -6.97 10.82
CA ASN A 74 -17.02 -7.54 10.77
C ASN A 74 -17.62 -7.62 9.36
N SER A 75 -16.96 -7.02 8.36
CA SER A 75 -17.45 -6.96 6.97
C SER A 75 -16.54 -7.69 5.99
N VAL A 76 -15.42 -8.24 6.46
CA VAL A 76 -14.46 -8.90 5.57
C VAL A 76 -14.90 -10.32 5.22
N ILE A 77 -14.89 -10.62 3.92
CA ILE A 77 -15.19 -11.94 3.36
C ILE A 77 -13.89 -12.74 3.16
N THR A 78 -12.76 -12.05 2.98
CA THR A 78 -11.45 -12.68 2.77
C THR A 78 -10.85 -13.21 4.08
N PRO A 79 -10.06 -14.30 4.03
CA PRO A 79 -9.42 -14.85 5.22
C PRO A 79 -8.36 -13.91 5.83
N ARG A 80 -7.77 -13.04 5.00
CA ARG A 80 -6.74 -12.07 5.39
C ARG A 80 -7.03 -10.69 4.80
N LEU A 81 -6.60 -9.66 5.51
CA LEU A 81 -6.50 -8.29 5.02
C LEU A 81 -5.08 -7.80 5.18
N HIS A 82 -4.54 -7.26 4.10
CA HIS A 82 -3.26 -6.57 4.14
C HIS A 82 -3.46 -5.09 4.33
N GLY A 83 -2.55 -4.45 5.07
CA GLY A 83 -2.46 -3.01 5.20
C GLY A 83 -1.03 -2.54 5.02
N ILE A 84 -0.87 -1.34 4.47
CA ILE A 84 0.43 -0.73 4.22
C ILE A 84 0.37 0.70 4.74
N SER A 85 1.22 1.04 5.69
CA SER A 85 1.45 2.42 6.11
C SER A 85 2.80 2.88 5.58
N ALA A 86 2.85 4.06 4.98
CA ALA A 86 4.05 4.58 4.35
C ALA A 86 4.41 5.99 4.86
N PHE A 87 5.70 6.24 5.06
CA PHE A 87 6.28 7.57 5.18
C PHE A 87 7.22 7.83 4.00
N GLY A 88 6.71 8.49 2.96
CA GLY A 88 7.41 8.54 1.69
C GLY A 88 7.61 7.13 1.12
N THR A 89 8.87 6.70 0.96
CA THR A 89 9.24 5.38 0.44
C THR A 89 9.35 4.31 1.53
N ARG A 90 9.36 4.68 2.82
CA ARG A 90 9.48 3.73 3.94
C ARG A 90 8.13 3.11 4.26
N LEU A 91 8.07 1.79 4.30
CA LEU A 91 6.85 0.99 4.37
C LEU A 91 6.81 0.14 5.64
N ALA A 92 5.65 0.13 6.27
CA ALA A 92 5.25 -0.81 7.30
C ALA A 92 4.10 -1.67 6.76
N PHE A 93 4.26 -2.99 6.88
CA PHE A 93 3.25 -3.96 6.46
C PHE A 93 2.45 -4.45 7.66
N TYR A 94 1.14 -4.51 7.46
CA TYR A 94 0.20 -5.00 8.43
C TYR A 94 -0.62 -6.14 7.85
N GLU A 95 -0.99 -7.07 8.70
CA GLU A 95 -1.84 -8.19 8.34
C GLU A 95 -2.90 -8.39 9.42
N TYR A 96 -4.15 -8.49 9.01
CA TYR A 96 -5.25 -8.96 9.83
C TYR A 96 -5.67 -10.36 9.36
N VAL A 97 -5.81 -11.29 10.31
CA VAL A 97 -6.30 -12.66 10.07
C VAL A 97 -7.70 -12.80 10.66
N SER A 98 -8.70 -13.08 9.83
CA SER A 98 -10.10 -13.11 10.27
C SER A 98 -10.39 -14.24 11.26
N ALA A 99 -9.82 -15.42 11.03
CA ALA A 99 -10.03 -16.60 11.88
C ALA A 99 -9.61 -16.41 13.35
N THR A 100 -8.60 -15.57 13.60
CA THR A 100 -8.05 -15.34 14.95
C THR A 100 -8.20 -13.90 15.42
N THR A 101 -8.85 -13.04 14.60
CA THR A 101 -8.95 -11.58 14.79
C THR A 101 -7.62 -10.88 15.10
N ARG A 102 -6.50 -11.47 14.67
CA ARG A 102 -5.14 -11.02 15.04
C ARG A 102 -4.63 -10.01 14.03
N VAL A 103 -4.06 -8.91 14.51
CA VAL A 103 -3.31 -7.95 13.70
C VAL A 103 -1.81 -8.11 13.97
N THR A 104 -1.02 -8.23 12.91
CA THR A 104 0.45 -8.22 12.91
C THR A 104 0.92 -6.94 12.21
N PRO A 105 1.93 -6.21 12.73
CA PRO A 105 2.58 -6.40 14.04
C PRO A 105 1.64 -6.16 15.23
N PRO A 106 1.96 -6.73 16.41
CA PRO A 106 1.14 -6.54 17.61
C PRO A 106 1.10 -5.08 18.03
N GLY A 107 -0.03 -4.69 18.64
CA GLY A 107 -0.18 -3.35 19.22
C GLY A 107 0.72 -3.16 20.42
N ILE A 108 1.12 -1.92 20.66
CA ILE A 108 1.92 -1.55 21.83
C ILE A 108 0.95 -1.09 22.89
N ALA A 109 0.93 -1.79 24.02
CA ALA A 109 0.07 -1.43 25.14
C ALA A 109 0.58 -0.12 25.76
N PRO A 110 -0.30 0.85 26.04
CA PRO A 110 0.09 2.05 26.76
C PRO A 110 0.42 1.71 28.21
N ASP A 111 1.58 2.19 28.66
CA ASP A 111 1.94 2.18 30.06
C ASP A 111 1.37 3.42 30.75
N PRO A 112 0.72 3.28 31.93
CA PRO A 112 0.12 4.41 32.63
C PRO A 112 1.14 5.44 33.13
N GLU A 113 2.41 5.07 33.31
CA GLU A 113 3.46 5.93 33.86
C GLU A 113 4.43 6.46 32.79
N TYR A 114 4.47 5.82 31.61
CA TYR A 114 5.43 6.13 30.55
C TYR A 114 4.77 6.35 29.18
N ILE A 115 5.24 7.36 28.45
CA ILE A 115 4.86 7.59 27.04
C ILE A 115 5.66 6.61 26.17
N ASN A 116 5.23 5.35 26.15
CA ASN A 116 5.88 4.27 25.40
C ASN A 116 4.95 3.61 24.35
N ASP A 117 3.73 4.13 24.17
CA ASP A 117 2.73 3.64 23.23
C ASP A 117 2.99 4.07 21.78
N MET A 118 4.27 4.16 21.42
CA MET A 118 4.76 4.69 20.17
C MET A 118 5.26 3.56 19.27
N ALA A 119 4.77 3.51 18.04
CA ALA A 119 5.24 2.54 17.07
C ALA A 119 6.76 2.73 16.80
N PRO A 120 7.58 1.66 16.97
CA PRO A 120 9.01 1.72 16.72
C PRO A 120 9.29 2.09 15.27
N ALA A 121 10.35 2.85 15.04
CA ALA A 121 10.75 3.28 13.68
C ALA A 121 11.07 2.06 12.79
N GLU A 122 11.57 0.99 13.40
CA GLU A 122 11.89 -0.31 12.81
C GLU A 122 10.67 -0.95 12.14
N ARG A 123 9.45 -0.53 12.49
CA ARG A 123 8.23 -0.99 11.81
C ARG A 123 8.18 -0.55 10.35
N TRP A 124 8.77 0.59 10.00
CA TRP A 124 8.92 1.09 8.62
C TRP A 124 10.32 0.79 8.06
N THR A 125 10.77 -0.45 8.22
CA THR A 125 12.12 -0.89 7.81
C THR A 125 12.26 -1.13 6.32
N HIS A 126 11.17 -1.37 5.58
CA HIS A 126 11.25 -1.64 4.15
C HIS A 126 11.25 -0.32 3.38
N ASP A 127 12.13 -0.17 2.40
CA ASP A 127 12.07 0.94 1.46
C ASP A 127 11.54 0.45 0.11
N LEU A 128 10.55 1.16 -0.44
CA LEU A 128 9.98 0.90 -1.76
C LEU A 128 11.03 0.90 -2.88
N LEU A 129 12.08 1.72 -2.74
CA LEU A 129 13.14 1.84 -3.72
C LEU A 129 14.15 0.69 -3.63
N ASP A 130 14.11 -0.10 -2.56
CA ASP A 130 14.92 -1.29 -2.41
C ASP A 130 14.21 -2.52 -2.98
N LEU A 131 14.98 -3.44 -3.56
CA LEU A 131 14.46 -4.70 -4.12
C LEU A 131 13.59 -5.47 -3.12
N SER A 132 13.97 -5.47 -1.84
CA SER A 132 13.22 -6.15 -0.78
C SER A 132 11.85 -5.51 -0.54
N GLY A 133 11.76 -4.18 -0.48
CA GLY A 133 10.48 -3.50 -0.25
C GLY A 133 9.55 -3.61 -1.46
N ALA A 134 10.09 -3.49 -2.68
CA ALA A 134 9.34 -3.72 -3.91
C ALA A 134 8.81 -5.16 -3.99
N ALA A 135 9.64 -6.16 -3.68
CA ALA A 135 9.24 -7.57 -3.63
C ALA A 135 8.11 -7.81 -2.60
N GLN A 136 8.20 -7.19 -1.42
CA GLN A 136 7.18 -7.35 -0.38
C GLN A 136 5.81 -6.78 -0.81
N ILE A 137 5.77 -5.63 -1.49
CA ILE A 137 4.52 -5.12 -2.06
C ILE A 137 3.97 -6.10 -3.10
N LEU A 138 4.83 -6.62 -3.98
CA LEU A 138 4.40 -7.59 -5.00
C LEU A 138 3.80 -8.84 -4.38
N GLU A 139 4.38 -9.37 -3.31
CA GLU A 139 3.83 -10.51 -2.57
C GLU A 139 2.46 -10.18 -1.99
N VAL A 140 2.33 -9.04 -1.32
CA VAL A 140 1.06 -8.58 -0.75
C VAL A 140 -0.02 -8.46 -1.83
N VAL A 141 0.29 -7.82 -2.96
CA VAL A 141 -0.70 -7.67 -4.03
C VAL A 141 -1.05 -9.00 -4.68
N ARG A 142 -0.08 -9.91 -4.87
CA ARG A 142 -0.35 -11.27 -5.36
C ARG A 142 -1.29 -12.03 -4.42
N ASP A 143 -1.10 -11.89 -3.11
CA ASP A 143 -1.95 -12.53 -2.11
C ASP A 143 -3.37 -11.95 -2.13
N VAL A 144 -3.50 -10.62 -2.16
CA VAL A 144 -4.81 -9.93 -2.34
C VAL A 144 -5.52 -10.42 -3.61
N LEU A 145 -4.81 -10.46 -4.74
CA LEU A 145 -5.39 -10.93 -6.00
C LEU A 145 -5.78 -12.41 -5.96
N THR A 146 -5.05 -13.24 -5.22
CA THR A 146 -5.37 -14.66 -5.07
C THR A 146 -6.63 -14.83 -4.22
N MET A 147 -6.81 -14.01 -3.19
CA MET A 147 -8.02 -14.01 -2.36
C MET A 147 -9.26 -13.48 -3.09
N CYS A 148 -9.09 -12.68 -4.15
CA CYS A 148 -10.20 -12.05 -4.87
C CYS A 148 -10.82 -12.91 -5.99
N GLU A 149 -10.22 -14.04 -6.37
CA GLU A 149 -10.54 -14.88 -7.55
C GLU A 149 -10.67 -14.12 -8.90
N ASP A 150 -9.97 -14.63 -9.93
CA ASP A 150 -9.86 -14.11 -11.31
C ASP A 150 -9.19 -12.74 -11.53
N GLY A 151 -7.91 -12.74 -11.93
CA GLY A 151 -7.19 -11.51 -12.30
C GLY A 151 -5.85 -11.67 -13.01
N GLU A 152 -5.70 -12.63 -13.93
CA GLU A 152 -4.41 -12.92 -14.59
C GLU A 152 -3.83 -11.69 -15.35
N GLN A 153 -4.68 -10.86 -15.96
CA GLN A 153 -4.25 -9.61 -16.60
C GLN A 153 -3.83 -8.53 -15.60
N LEU A 154 -4.45 -8.45 -14.42
CA LEU A 154 -4.08 -7.48 -13.38
C LEU A 154 -2.78 -7.87 -12.68
N LYS A 155 -2.47 -9.17 -12.55
CA LYS A 155 -1.15 -9.63 -12.08
C LYS A 155 -0.02 -9.09 -12.96
N LEU A 156 -0.21 -9.09 -14.27
CA LEU A 156 0.78 -8.58 -15.24
C LEU A 156 0.87 -7.04 -15.18
N VAL A 157 -0.26 -6.33 -15.19
CA VAL A 157 -0.29 -4.86 -15.11
C VAL A 157 0.37 -4.38 -13.82
N ILE A 158 0.01 -4.96 -12.67
CA ILE A 158 0.57 -4.56 -11.38
C ILE A 158 2.07 -4.88 -11.28
N SER A 159 2.49 -6.06 -11.76
CA SER A 159 3.92 -6.43 -11.73
C SER A 159 4.76 -5.45 -12.54
N VAL A 160 4.31 -5.11 -13.76
CA VAL A 160 4.98 -4.11 -14.60
C VAL A 160 4.96 -2.72 -13.96
N SER A 161 3.85 -2.31 -13.34
CA SER A 161 3.72 -0.98 -12.74
C SER A 161 4.55 -0.78 -11.46
N ILE A 162 4.69 -1.82 -10.63
CA ILE A 162 5.54 -1.75 -9.42
C ILE A 162 7.01 -1.80 -9.80
N GLU A 163 7.41 -2.60 -10.80
CA GLU A 163 8.79 -2.62 -11.30
C GLU A 163 9.21 -1.27 -11.92
N LEU A 164 8.28 -0.55 -12.53
CA LEU A 164 8.54 0.77 -13.12
C LEU A 164 8.46 1.93 -12.12
N MET A 165 7.89 1.73 -10.93
CA MET A 165 7.70 2.79 -9.94
C MET A 165 9.03 3.39 -9.41
N PRO A 166 10.04 2.59 -9.04
CA PRO A 166 11.36 3.10 -8.65
C PRO A 166 12.07 3.80 -9.80
N ILE A 167 11.94 3.28 -11.02
CA ILE A 167 12.58 3.82 -12.23
C ILE A 167 11.99 5.19 -12.57
N ALA A 168 10.66 5.31 -12.56
CA ALA A 168 10.01 6.56 -12.89
C ALA A 168 10.09 7.61 -11.76
N TYR A 169 10.16 7.20 -10.48
CA TYR A 169 10.48 8.12 -9.38
C TYR A 169 11.93 8.63 -9.46
N ALA A 170 12.89 7.78 -9.80
CA ALA A 170 14.28 8.17 -10.03
C ALA A 170 14.43 9.12 -11.23
N LEU A 171 13.68 8.91 -12.31
CA LEU A 171 13.65 9.82 -13.48
C LEU A 171 13.05 11.19 -13.13
N ILE A 172 12.04 11.24 -12.27
CA ILE A 172 11.42 12.50 -11.82
C ILE A 172 12.40 13.31 -10.95
N GLN A 173 13.09 12.67 -9.99
CA GLN A 173 14.11 13.32 -9.17
C GLN A 173 15.31 13.79 -10.00
N ALA A 174 15.73 13.02 -11.02
CA ALA A 174 16.81 13.40 -11.92
C ALA A 174 16.46 14.58 -12.85
N SER A 175 15.17 14.82 -13.12
CA SER A 175 14.69 15.93 -13.96
C SER A 175 14.44 17.25 -13.20
N THR A 176 14.64 17.26 -11.87
CA THR A 176 14.44 18.43 -11.00
C THR A 176 15.74 19.02 -10.42
N LEU A 177 16.90 18.65 -10.98
CA LEU A 177 18.22 19.23 -10.72
C LEU A 177 18.76 20.00 -11.93
#